data_AF-A0A3D0J396-F1
#
_entry.id   AF-A0A3D0J396-F1
#
_cell.length_a   1.000
_cell.length_b   1.000
_cell.length_c   1.000
_cell.angle_alpha   90.00
_cell.angle_beta   90.00
_cell.angle_gamma   90.00
#
_symmetry.space_group_name_H-M   'P 1'
#
loop_
_entity.id
_entity.type
_entity.pdbx_description
1 polymer ?
#
loop_
_entity_poly.entity_id
_entity_poly.type
_entity_poly.pdbx_seq_one_letter_code
_entity_poly.pdbx_strand_id
1 'polypeptide(L)'
;MSPLASMYRLQKAQTGRVLGPMDLDHLKALANQSLIAPEDLVQVDEGPWNKAPEVAGLEMLWWVEPLDGPRYGPTTAGTVAEFLQSGQLGGSELVSHVRTKETFTVNEFLEEMRRRRAARLKSRTIKLEEAPVATPSLDQSPAFDSALRLRIKQLETDLAKARAQLDHQAHELARLRASLS
;
A
#
# COMPACT_ATOMS: atom_id res chain seq x y z
N MET A 1 -10.56 28.51 4.60
CA MET A 1 -10.50 27.35 5.51
C MET A 1 -10.18 26.14 4.66
N SER A 2 -9.01 25.52 4.85
CA SER A 2 -8.70 24.25 4.19
C SER A 2 -9.58 23.16 4.81
N PRO A 3 -10.19 22.24 4.03
CA PRO A 3 -10.88 21.10 4.61
C PRO A 3 -9.86 20.31 5.44
N LEU A 4 -10.20 20.03 6.70
CA LEU A 4 -9.46 19.07 7.51
C LEU A 4 -9.46 17.74 6.78
N ALA A 5 -8.29 17.11 6.66
CA ALA A 5 -8.21 15.76 6.11
C ALA A 5 -9.04 14.81 7.00
N SER A 6 -9.91 14.00 6.39
CA SER A 6 -10.70 13.02 7.13
C SER A 6 -9.80 12.03 7.87
N MET A 7 -10.17 11.72 9.10
CA MET A 7 -9.49 10.74 9.95
C MET A 7 -10.20 9.39 9.87
N TYR A 8 -9.44 8.31 9.77
CA TYR A 8 -9.96 6.96 9.67
C TYR A 8 -9.58 6.15 10.89
N ARG A 9 -10.50 5.31 11.36
CA ARG A 9 -10.23 4.24 12.34
C ARG A 9 -10.63 2.90 11.74
N LEU A 10 -9.84 1.87 12.02
CA LEU A 10 -10.05 0.51 11.54
C LEU A 10 -10.27 -0.41 12.75
N GLN A 11 -11.38 -1.14 12.78
CA GLN A 11 -11.64 -2.18 13.77
C GLN A 11 -11.49 -3.56 13.12
N LYS A 12 -10.61 -4.38 13.69
CA LYS A 12 -10.37 -5.75 13.24
C LYS A 12 -11.54 -6.64 13.64
N ALA A 13 -12.20 -7.28 12.67
CA ALA A 13 -13.38 -8.11 12.93
C ALA A 13 -13.07 -9.29 13.86
N GLN A 14 -11.89 -9.89 13.71
CA GLN A 14 -11.48 -11.08 14.46
C GLN A 14 -11.16 -10.81 15.94
N THR A 15 -10.64 -9.62 16.25
CA THR A 15 -10.13 -9.30 17.60
C THR A 15 -10.87 -8.15 18.28
N GLY A 16 -11.71 -7.43 17.54
CA GLY A 16 -12.31 -6.17 18.00
C GLY A 16 -11.32 -5.01 18.16
N ARG A 17 -10.02 -5.24 17.91
CA ARG A 17 -8.96 -4.22 18.09
C ARG A 17 -9.18 -3.05 17.15
N VAL A 18 -9.12 -1.83 17.70
CA VAL A 18 -9.20 -0.58 16.93
C VAL A 18 -7.79 -0.03 16.66
N LEU A 19 -7.54 0.40 15.43
CA LEU A 19 -6.32 1.04 14.94
C LEU A 19 -6.67 2.46 14.46
N GLY A 20 -5.72 3.39 14.61
CA GLY A 20 -5.88 4.80 14.21
C GLY A 20 -5.98 5.77 15.40
N PRO A 21 -6.29 7.06 15.14
CA PRO A 21 -6.67 7.63 13.85
C PRO A 21 -5.52 7.62 12.82
N MET A 22 -5.85 7.49 11.53
CA MET A 22 -4.92 7.54 10.41
C MET A 22 -5.54 8.26 9.20
N ASP A 23 -4.73 8.68 8.23
CA ASP A 23 -5.23 9.21 6.97
C ASP A 23 -5.65 8.09 5.98
N LEU A 24 -6.28 8.48 4.87
CA LEU A 24 -6.73 7.54 3.84
C LEU A 24 -5.57 6.80 3.17
N ASP A 25 -4.40 7.42 3.02
CA ASP A 25 -3.26 6.83 2.32
C ASP A 25 -2.64 5.70 3.15
N HIS A 26 -2.52 5.88 4.47
CA HIS A 26 -2.14 4.81 5.40
C HIS A 26 -3.16 3.67 5.40
N LEU A 27 -4.47 3.98 5.41
CA LEU A 27 -5.51 2.96 5.36
C LEU A 27 -5.46 2.15 4.06
N LYS A 28 -5.25 2.82 2.92
CA LYS A 28 -5.04 2.17 1.61
C LYS A 28 -3.78 1.31 1.59
N ALA A 29 -2.70 1.75 2.22
CA ALA A 29 -1.46 0.97 2.30
C ALA A 29 -1.71 -0.35 3.04
N LEU A 30 -2.40 -0.31 4.19
CA LEU A 30 -2.79 -1.51 4.93
C LEU A 30 -3.68 -2.43 4.07
N ALA A 31 -4.67 -1.87 3.37
CA ALA A 31 -5.53 -2.67 2.49
C ALA A 31 -4.74 -3.36 1.38
N ASN A 32 -3.81 -2.65 0.72
CA ASN A 32 -2.98 -3.20 -0.35
C ASN A 32 -1.96 -4.24 0.15
N GLN A 33 -1.57 -4.19 1.42
CA GLN A 33 -0.69 -5.18 2.07
C GLN A 33 -1.46 -6.39 2.63
N SER A 34 -2.73 -6.57 2.22
CA SER A 34 -3.60 -7.64 2.73
C SER A 34 -3.85 -7.59 4.25
N LEU A 35 -3.68 -6.43 4.90
CA LEU A 35 -3.87 -6.27 6.35
C LEU A 35 -5.29 -5.84 6.74
N ILE A 36 -6.16 -5.58 5.77
CA ILE A 36 -7.59 -5.28 5.97
C ILE A 36 -8.42 -6.38 5.33
N ALA A 37 -9.21 -7.07 6.15
CA ALA A 37 -10.16 -8.08 5.70
C ALA A 37 -11.49 -7.42 5.27
N PRO A 38 -12.26 -8.02 4.35
CA PRO A 38 -13.58 -7.50 3.96
C PRO A 38 -14.55 -7.32 5.14
N GLU A 39 -14.40 -8.13 6.18
CA GLU A 39 -15.25 -8.11 7.37
C GLU A 39 -14.86 -7.03 8.37
N ASP A 40 -13.66 -6.47 8.27
CA ASP A 40 -13.20 -5.38 9.14
C ASP A 40 -14.11 -4.16 8.99
N LEU A 41 -14.18 -3.35 10.04
CA LEU A 41 -14.98 -2.14 10.06
C LEU A 41 -14.11 -0.90 9.97
N VAL A 42 -14.57 0.08 9.22
CA VAL A 42 -13.90 1.37 9.06
C VAL A 42 -14.87 2.47 9.48
N GLN A 43 -14.37 3.36 10.33
CA GLN A 43 -15.03 4.60 10.70
C GLN A 43 -14.31 5.77 10.02
N VAL A 44 -15.08 6.66 9.40
CA VAL A 44 -14.59 7.93 8.84
C VAL A 44 -15.02 9.05 9.77
N ASP A 45 -14.05 9.83 10.23
CA ASP A 45 -14.17 10.87 11.24
C ASP A 45 -14.87 10.34 12.51
N GLU A 46 -16.08 10.83 12.80
CA GLU A 46 -16.93 10.36 13.89
C GLU A 46 -18.23 9.72 13.38
N GLY A 47 -18.24 9.29 12.12
CA GLY A 47 -19.38 8.65 11.47
C GLY A 47 -19.66 7.21 11.94
N PRO A 48 -20.60 6.51 11.29
CA PRO A 48 -20.87 5.11 11.58
C PRO A 48 -19.71 4.20 11.16
N TRP A 49 -19.64 3.02 11.78
CA TRP A 49 -18.77 1.93 11.34
C TRP A 49 -19.37 1.25 10.11
N ASN A 50 -18.60 1.17 9.02
CA ASN A 50 -19.00 0.52 7.77
C ASN A 50 -18.06 -0.65 7.49
N LYS A 51 -18.51 -1.65 6.73
CA LYS A 51 -17.61 -2.72 6.27
C LYS A 51 -16.53 -2.12 5.36
N ALA A 52 -15.31 -2.66 5.41
CA ALA A 52 -14.19 -2.13 4.64
C ALA A 52 -14.51 -1.95 3.13
N PRO A 53 -15.21 -2.89 2.44
CA PRO A 53 -15.61 -2.72 1.04
C PRO A 53 -16.60 -1.58 0.76
N GLU A 54 -17.33 -1.11 1.77
CA GLU A 54 -18.27 0.01 1.63
C GLU A 54 -17.56 1.36 1.63
N VAL A 55 -16.31 1.41 2.11
CA VAL A 55 -15.49 2.61 2.07
C VAL A 55 -14.87 2.75 0.68
N ALA A 56 -15.52 3.56 -0.17
CA ALA A 56 -15.12 3.76 -1.57
C ALA A 56 -13.63 4.10 -1.74
N GLY A 57 -13.03 4.83 -0.78
CA GLY A 57 -11.61 5.17 -0.79
C GLY A 57 -10.67 3.96 -0.71
N LEU A 58 -11.11 2.80 -0.22
CA LEU A 58 -10.27 1.59 -0.14
C LEU A 58 -10.19 0.82 -1.46
N GLU A 59 -11.05 1.11 -2.44
CA GLU A 59 -11.05 0.46 -3.75
C GLU A 59 -11.08 -1.08 -3.69
N MET A 60 -11.77 -1.64 -2.68
CA MET A 60 -11.99 -3.08 -2.53
C MET A 60 -13.07 -3.55 -3.51
N LEU A 61 -12.68 -3.72 -4.77
CA LEU A 61 -13.59 -3.93 -5.90
C LEU A 61 -13.43 -5.30 -6.57
N TRP A 62 -12.63 -6.19 -5.99
CA TRP A 62 -12.23 -7.45 -6.63
C TRP A 62 -12.57 -8.66 -5.78
N TRP A 63 -13.25 -9.62 -6.37
CA TRP A 63 -13.43 -10.94 -5.80
C TRP A 63 -12.34 -11.87 -6.31
N VAL A 64 -11.84 -12.74 -5.44
CA VAL A 64 -10.90 -13.81 -5.77
C VAL A 64 -11.61 -15.14 -5.61
N GLU A 65 -11.48 -16.01 -6.60
CA GLU A 65 -12.00 -17.37 -6.60
C GLU A 65 -10.83 -18.35 -6.63
N PRO A 66 -10.34 -18.79 -5.45
CA PRO A 66 -9.30 -19.81 -5.36
C PRO A 66 -9.74 -21.12 -6.01
N LEU A 67 -8.79 -21.89 -6.55
CA LEU A 67 -9.08 -23.22 -7.11
C LEU A 67 -9.71 -24.16 -6.07
N ASP A 68 -9.13 -24.14 -4.86
CA ASP A 68 -9.55 -24.98 -3.74
C ASP A 68 -9.87 -24.11 -2.53
N GLY A 69 -11.04 -23.46 -2.53
CA GLY A 69 -11.47 -22.67 -1.37
C GLY A 69 -12.72 -21.84 -1.57
N PRO A 70 -13.23 -21.24 -0.49
CA PRO A 70 -14.31 -20.27 -0.61
C PRO A 70 -13.82 -19.02 -1.34
N ARG A 71 -14.73 -18.40 -2.09
CA ARG A 71 -14.53 -17.08 -2.68
C ARG A 71 -14.17 -16.06 -1.60
N TYR A 72 -13.15 -15.25 -1.85
CA TYR A 72 -12.65 -14.22 -0.94
C TYR A 72 -12.83 -12.82 -1.51
N GLY A 73 -13.20 -11.85 -0.67
CA GLY A 73 -13.32 -10.44 -1.03
C GLY A 73 -14.64 -9.79 -0.60
N PRO A 74 -15.03 -8.65 -1.18
CA PRO A 74 -14.25 -7.85 -2.14
C PRO A 74 -12.94 -7.36 -1.52
N THR A 75 -11.87 -7.29 -2.30
CA THR A 75 -10.53 -6.88 -1.86
C THR A 75 -9.86 -5.96 -2.88
N THR A 76 -8.66 -5.48 -2.54
CA THR A 76 -7.89 -4.55 -3.38
C THR A 76 -7.04 -5.29 -4.42
N ALA A 77 -6.61 -4.58 -5.46
CA ALA A 77 -5.63 -5.12 -6.40
C ALA A 77 -4.28 -5.43 -5.73
N GLY A 78 -3.90 -4.67 -4.70
CA GLY A 78 -2.69 -4.95 -3.91
C GLY A 78 -2.79 -6.28 -3.18
N THR A 79 -3.92 -6.57 -2.53
CA THR A 79 -4.14 -7.85 -1.85
C THR A 79 -3.99 -9.05 -2.78
N VAL A 80 -4.51 -8.95 -4.01
CA VAL A 80 -4.33 -10.01 -5.03
C VAL A 80 -2.85 -10.22 -5.36
N ALA A 81 -2.08 -9.14 -5.48
CA ALA A 81 -0.64 -9.22 -5.71
C ALA A 81 0.11 -9.87 -4.52
N GLU A 82 -0.25 -9.50 -3.29
CA GLU A 82 0.31 -10.10 -2.06
C GLU A 82 0.00 -11.59 -1.95
N PHE A 83 -1.21 -12.02 -2.31
CA PHE A 83 -1.58 -13.43 -2.33
C PHE A 83 -0.78 -14.23 -3.35
N LEU A 84 -0.54 -13.67 -4.55
CA LEU A 84 0.36 -14.29 -5.52
C LEU A 84 1.80 -14.35 -4.98
N GLN A 85 2.30 -13.24 -4.42
CA GLN A 85 3.68 -13.14 -3.92
C GLN A 85 3.94 -14.09 -2.74
N SER A 86 2.96 -14.30 -1.88
CA SER A 86 3.04 -15.22 -0.74
C SER A 86 2.77 -16.68 -1.10
N GLY A 87 2.37 -16.97 -2.35
CA GLY A 87 2.05 -18.32 -2.81
C GLY A 87 0.66 -18.83 -2.39
N GLN A 88 -0.21 -17.94 -1.88
CA GLN A 88 -1.62 -18.28 -1.58
C GLN A 88 -2.47 -18.43 -2.85
N LEU A 89 -2.00 -17.88 -3.99
CA LEU A 89 -2.58 -18.07 -5.32
C LEU A 89 -1.47 -18.50 -6.30
N GLY A 90 -1.81 -19.39 -7.24
CA GLY A 90 -0.90 -19.93 -8.26
C GLY A 90 -0.85 -19.13 -9.57
N GLY A 91 -1.73 -18.15 -9.77
CA GLY A 91 -1.75 -17.26 -10.94
C GLY A 91 -2.86 -17.55 -11.95
N SER A 92 -3.46 -18.74 -11.91
CA SER A 92 -4.56 -19.17 -12.78
C SER A 92 -5.95 -19.00 -12.16
N GLU A 93 -6.02 -18.72 -10.86
CA GLU A 93 -7.25 -18.42 -10.14
C GLU A 93 -7.96 -17.20 -10.74
N LEU A 94 -9.28 -17.12 -10.58
CA LEU A 94 -10.06 -16.06 -11.18
C LEU A 94 -10.19 -14.86 -10.24
N VAL A 95 -10.12 -13.68 -10.84
CA VAL A 95 -10.35 -12.39 -10.19
C VAL A 95 -11.45 -11.67 -10.95
N SER A 96 -12.57 -11.36 -10.27
CA SER A 96 -13.73 -10.71 -10.88
C SER A 96 -14.10 -9.39 -10.23
N HIS A 97 -14.36 -8.38 -11.05
CA HIS A 97 -14.75 -7.06 -10.57
C HIS A 97 -16.19 -7.07 -10.04
N VAL A 98 -16.43 -6.53 -8.84
CA VAL A 98 -17.73 -6.53 -8.14
C VAL A 98 -18.88 -6.02 -9.02
N ARG A 99 -18.68 -4.85 -9.65
CA ARG A 99 -19.69 -4.18 -10.49
C ARG A 99 -19.70 -4.59 -11.96
N THR A 100 -18.57 -4.47 -12.66
CA THR A 100 -18.51 -4.67 -14.13
C THR A 100 -18.56 -6.14 -14.52
N LYS A 101 -18.30 -7.06 -13.58
CA LYS A 101 -18.19 -8.50 -13.82
C LYS A 101 -17.05 -8.89 -14.79
N GLU A 102 -16.16 -7.95 -15.11
CA GLU A 102 -14.89 -8.26 -15.78
C GLU A 102 -14.16 -9.31 -14.97
N THR A 103 -13.70 -10.36 -15.63
CA THR A 103 -13.03 -11.50 -15.01
C THR A 103 -11.71 -11.75 -15.71
N PHE A 104 -10.67 -12.02 -14.94
CA PHE A 104 -9.32 -12.28 -15.39
C PHE A 104 -8.76 -13.47 -14.60
N THR A 105 -7.76 -14.16 -15.14
CA THR A 105 -6.84 -14.90 -14.26
C THR A 105 -6.01 -13.93 -13.42
N VAL A 106 -5.47 -14.35 -12.28
CA VAL A 106 -4.59 -13.51 -11.44
C VAL A 106 -3.44 -12.90 -12.24
N ASN A 107 -2.80 -13.66 -13.14
CA ASN A 107 -1.71 -13.14 -13.97
C ASN A 107 -2.18 -12.05 -14.95
N GLU A 108 -3.27 -12.31 -15.69
CA GLU A 108 -3.84 -11.32 -16.61
C GLU A 108 -4.31 -10.07 -15.85
N PHE A 109 -4.88 -10.25 -14.66
CA PHE A 109 -5.30 -9.17 -13.79
C PHE A 109 -4.15 -8.24 -13.43
N LEU A 110 -2.99 -8.77 -13.02
CA LEU A 110 -1.85 -7.93 -12.64
C LEU A 110 -1.27 -7.18 -13.84
N GLU A 111 -1.22 -7.81 -15.01
CA GLU A 111 -0.83 -7.14 -16.26
C GLU A 111 -1.81 -6.02 -16.63
N GLU A 112 -3.11 -6.28 -16.52
CA GLU A 112 -4.18 -5.30 -16.75
C GLU A 112 -4.03 -4.10 -15.81
N MET A 113 -3.85 -4.34 -14.52
CA MET A 113 -3.72 -3.27 -13.52
C MET A 113 -2.46 -2.44 -13.74
N ARG A 114 -1.35 -3.08 -14.13
CA ARG A 114 -0.12 -2.38 -14.52
C ARG A 114 -0.33 -1.50 -15.76
N ARG A 115 -1.01 -2.02 -16.78
CA ARG A 115 -1.36 -1.29 -18.00
C ARG A 115 -2.24 -0.09 -17.71
N ARG A 116 -3.31 -0.26 -16.91
CA ARG A 116 -4.22 0.82 -16.49
C ARG A 116 -3.49 1.90 -15.70
N ARG A 117 -2.58 1.52 -14.79
CA ARG A 117 -1.74 2.46 -14.04
C ARG A 117 -0.80 3.25 -14.94
N ALA A 118 -0.12 2.58 -15.88
CA ALA A 118 0.77 3.24 -16.84
C ALA A 118 0.02 4.22 -17.75
N ALA A 119 -1.17 3.85 -18.24
CA ALA A 119 -2.03 4.72 -19.04
C ALA A 119 -2.46 5.98 -18.27
N ARG A 120 -2.89 5.83 -17.01
CA ARG A 120 -3.25 6.96 -16.13
C ARG A 120 -2.08 7.93 -15.93
N LEU A 121 -0.86 7.42 -15.79
CA LEU A 121 0.33 8.25 -15.62
C LEU A 121 0.68 9.02 -16.91
N LYS A 122 0.59 8.34 -18.07
CA LYS A 122 0.77 8.97 -19.39
C LYS A 122 -0.25 10.08 -19.63
N SER A 123 -1.55 9.83 -19.39
CA SER A 123 -2.60 10.83 -19.58
C SER A 123 -2.46 12.04 -18.65
N ARG A 124 -1.97 11.87 -17.42
CA ARG A 124 -1.67 12.99 -16.51
C ARG A 124 -0.53 13.86 -17.01
N THR A 125 0.46 13.26 -17.66
CA THR A 125 1.61 13.97 -18.22
C THR A 125 1.19 14.82 -19.42
N ILE A 126 0.39 14.24 -20.33
CA ILE A 126 -0.12 14.93 -21.53
C ILE A 126 -1.02 16.14 -21.16
N LYS A 127 -1.92 15.99 -20.19
CA LYS A 127 -2.80 17.09 -19.74
C LYS A 127 -2.05 18.27 -19.11
N LEU A 128 -0.81 18.08 -18.68
CA LEU A 128 -0.01 19.17 -18.10
C LEU A 128 0.65 20.04 -19.17
N GLU A 129 0.79 19.55 -20.41
CA GLU A 129 1.43 20.27 -21.52
C GLU A 129 0.49 21.11 -22.40
N GLU A 130 -0.84 20.91 -22.33
CA GLU A 130 -1.82 21.61 -23.19
C GLU A 130 -2.34 22.96 -22.64
N ALA A 131 -1.92 23.39 -21.46
CA ALA A 131 -2.15 24.78 -21.01
C ALA A 131 -1.09 25.70 -21.65
N PRO A 132 -1.41 26.96 -22.02
CA PRO A 132 -0.39 27.89 -22.50
C PRO A 132 0.53 28.26 -21.33
N VAL A 133 1.57 27.45 -21.14
CA VAL A 133 2.63 27.65 -20.18
C VAL A 133 3.60 28.63 -20.84
N ALA A 134 3.58 29.88 -20.38
CA ALA A 134 4.81 30.67 -20.36
C ALA A 134 5.85 29.79 -19.66
N THR A 135 6.86 29.35 -20.39
CA THR A 135 7.91 28.46 -19.90
C THR A 135 8.74 29.18 -18.83
N PRO A 136 8.81 28.69 -17.59
CA PRO A 136 10.07 28.66 -16.88
C PRO A 136 10.69 27.30 -17.14
N SER A 137 11.91 27.34 -17.67
CA SER A 137 12.83 26.23 -17.80
C SER A 137 12.79 25.31 -16.57
N LEU A 138 12.86 24.00 -16.79
CA LEU A 138 13.27 23.01 -15.80
C LEU A 138 14.75 23.25 -15.43
N ASP A 139 15.04 24.40 -14.82
CA ASP A 139 16.28 24.57 -14.09
C ASP A 139 16.06 23.98 -12.70
N GLN A 140 16.91 22.99 -12.41
CA GLN A 140 16.98 22.26 -11.15
C GLN A 140 16.94 23.26 -10.00
N SER A 141 15.82 23.33 -9.30
CA SER A 141 15.69 24.26 -8.18
C SER A 141 16.76 23.90 -7.14
N PRO A 142 17.61 24.84 -6.70
CA PRO A 142 18.63 24.57 -5.68
C PRO A 142 18.02 24.05 -4.36
N ALA A 143 16.74 24.31 -4.13
CA ALA A 143 15.97 23.77 -3.00
C ALA A 143 15.72 22.24 -3.12
N PHE A 144 15.50 21.72 -4.33
CA PHE A 144 15.32 20.29 -4.55
C PHE A 144 16.64 19.53 -4.42
N ASP A 145 17.72 20.07 -4.99
CA ASP A 145 19.07 19.50 -4.87
C ASP A 145 19.58 19.48 -3.44
N SER A 146 19.31 20.55 -2.68
CA SER A 146 19.66 20.61 -1.25
C SER A 146 18.83 19.62 -0.42
N ALA A 147 17.54 19.45 -0.72
CA ALA A 147 16.70 18.44 -0.06
C ALA A 147 17.19 17.01 -0.35
N LEU A 148 17.58 16.72 -1.59
CA LEU A 148 18.13 15.42 -1.98
C LEU A 148 19.46 15.13 -1.27
N ARG A 149 20.37 16.11 -1.22
CA ARG A 149 21.65 15.99 -0.50
C ARG A 149 21.45 15.76 0.99
N LEU A 150 20.49 16.46 1.61
CA LEU A 150 20.15 16.26 3.02
C LEU A 150 19.61 14.83 3.26
N ARG A 151 18.76 14.33 2.36
CA ARG A 151 18.21 12.98 2.46
C ARG A 151 19.28 11.90 2.33
N ILE A 152 20.22 12.07 1.40
CA ILE A 152 21.36 11.15 1.23
C ILE A 152 22.19 11.09 2.53
N LYS A 153 22.56 12.25 3.08
CA LYS A 153 23.35 12.33 4.33
C LYS A 153 22.64 11.69 5.52
N GLN A 154 21.32 11.86 5.61
CA GLN A 154 20.52 11.24 6.65
C GLN A 154 20.53 9.70 6.52
N LEU A 155 20.33 9.19 5.31
CA LEU A 155 20.34 7.74 5.06
C LEU A 155 21.71 7.11 5.35
N GLU A 156 22.79 7.79 5.01
CA GLU A 156 24.16 7.35 5.34
C GLU A 156 24.37 7.27 6.87
N THR A 157 23.86 8.25 7.60
CA THR A 157 23.94 8.29 9.07
C THR A 157 23.14 7.14 9.69
N ASP A 158 21.92 6.91 9.21
CA ASP A 158 21.05 5.86 9.73
C ASP A 158 21.62 4.46 9.41
N LEU A 159 22.20 4.29 8.22
CA LEU A 159 22.87 3.06 7.82
C LEU A 159 24.11 2.78 8.68
N ALA A 160 24.91 3.81 9.01
CA ALA A 160 26.05 3.67 9.91
C ALA A 160 25.64 3.24 11.32
N LYS A 161 24.55 3.83 11.86
CA LYS A 161 24.00 3.44 13.16
C LYS A 161 23.49 2.00 13.17
N ALA A 162 22.76 1.60 12.12
CA ALA A 162 22.25 0.24 11.99
C ALA A 162 23.39 -0.80 11.96
N ARG A 163 24.48 -0.51 11.24
CA ARG A 163 25.67 -1.37 11.23
C ARG A 163 26.31 -1.49 12.60
N ALA A 164 26.53 -0.36 13.28
CA ALA A 164 27.11 -0.38 14.63
C ALA A 164 26.25 -1.16 15.63
N GLN A 165 24.91 -1.09 15.50
CA GLN A 165 24.00 -1.86 16.33
C GLN A 165 24.08 -3.36 16.07
N LEU A 166 24.17 -3.78 14.80
CA LEU A 166 24.37 -5.18 14.43
C LEU A 166 25.70 -5.72 14.95
N ASP A 167 26.77 -4.95 14.82
CA ASP A 167 28.08 -5.32 15.36
C ASP A 167 28.03 -5.49 16.88
N HIS A 168 27.39 -4.56 17.59
CA HIS A 168 27.22 -4.65 19.04
C HIS A 168 26.44 -5.92 19.43
N GLN A 169 25.33 -6.21 18.76
CA GLN A 169 24.53 -7.41 19.00
C GLN A 169 25.31 -8.69 18.71
N ALA A 170 26.11 -8.71 17.64
CA ALA A 170 26.96 -9.85 17.31
C ALA A 170 28.01 -10.13 18.39
N HIS A 171 28.62 -9.09 18.95
CA HIS A 171 29.58 -9.21 20.05
C HIS A 171 28.91 -9.73 21.34
N GLU A 172 27.73 -9.22 21.68
CA GLU A 172 26.97 -9.69 22.85
C GLU A 172 26.55 -11.16 22.70
N LEU A 173 26.07 -11.56 21.52
CA LEU A 173 25.74 -12.96 21.24
C LEU A 173 26.97 -13.87 21.32
N ALA A 174 28.13 -13.43 20.83
CA ALA A 174 29.38 -14.18 20.92
C ALA A 174 29.82 -14.36 22.39
N ARG A 175 29.70 -13.31 23.21
CA ARG A 175 29.97 -13.37 24.65
C ARG A 175 29.04 -14.34 25.37
N LEU A 176 27.73 -14.25 25.12
CA LEU A 176 26.75 -15.14 25.73
C LEU A 176 27.01 -16.60 25.35
N ARG A 177 27.35 -16.88 24.08
CA ARG A 177 27.73 -18.22 23.62
C ARG A 177 28.98 -18.75 24.34
N ALA A 178 30.00 -17.91 24.54
CA ALA A 178 31.22 -18.29 25.25
C ALA A 178 31.00 -18.50 26.76
N SER A 179 30.02 -17.83 27.37
CA SER A 179 29.67 -18.05 28.79
C SER A 179 28.84 -19.30 29.05
N LEU A 180 28.28 -19.91 28.00
CA LEU A 180 27.46 -21.13 28.07
C LEU A 180 28.23 -22.39 27.65
N SER A 181 29.49 -22.26 27.23
CA SER A 181 30.45 -23.34 26.98
C SER A 181 31.39 -23.54 28.15
#